data_AF-A0A4Q1UCY1-F1
#
_entry.id   AF-A0A4Q1UCY1-F1
#
_cell.length_a   1.000
_cell.length_b   1.000
_cell.length_c   1.000
_cell.angle_alpha   90.00
_cell.angle_beta   90.00
_cell.angle_gamma   90.00
#
_symmetry.space_group_name_H-M   'P 1'
#
loop_
_entity.id
_entity.type
_entity.pdbx_description
1 polymer ?
#
loop_
_entity_poly.entity_id
_entity_poly.type
_entity_poly.pdbx_seq_one_letter_code
_entity_poly.pdbx_strand_id
1 'polypeptide(L)'
;MSVLCIEGTDAVLGRRCTVTYFVAVAERAFASALEAMTDEELFAMMADLESRSEAWVKPSPHDEDFAKIVLTESAIERRFPGQMFKPYREWQIRRTRRNCA
;
A
#
# COMPACT_ATOMS: atom_id res chain seq x y z
N MET A 1 -1.99 14.62 14.39
CA MET A 1 -0.62 14.31 13.92
C MET A 1 -0.33 15.21 12.75
N SER A 2 0.38 16.30 13.00
CA SER A 2 0.77 17.29 12.00
C SER A 2 2.03 16.81 11.30
N VAL A 3 2.02 16.71 9.97
CA VAL A 3 3.24 16.47 9.19
C VAL A 3 3.84 17.82 8.85
N LEU A 4 5.05 18.03 9.33
CA LEU A 4 5.84 19.26 9.21
C LEU A 4 6.28 19.45 7.75
N CYS A 5 5.93 20.59 7.16
CA CYS A 5 6.56 21.09 5.94
C CYS A 5 8.04 21.37 6.22
N ILE A 6 8.96 20.79 5.45
CA ILE A 6 10.34 21.30 5.37
C ILE A 6 10.37 22.26 4.18
N GLU A 7 10.34 23.55 4.47
CA GLU A 7 10.35 24.67 3.52
C GLU A 7 11.64 24.77 2.69
N GLY A 8 11.49 25.30 1.48
CA GLY A 8 12.58 25.77 0.62
C GLY A 8 12.02 26.49 -0.60
N THR A 9 11.59 27.75 -0.45
CA THR A 9 11.14 28.63 -1.53
C THR A 9 12.33 29.21 -2.30
N ASP A 10 12.40 28.96 -3.61
CA ASP A 10 13.24 29.71 -4.55
C ASP A 10 12.36 30.71 -5.31
N ALA A 11 12.66 31.99 -5.13
CA ALA A 11 11.80 33.13 -5.43
C ALA A 11 11.83 33.60 -6.91
N VAL A 12 12.43 32.85 -7.83
CA VAL A 12 12.73 33.40 -9.17
C VAL A 12 12.04 32.67 -10.34
N LEU A 13 11.64 31.39 -10.24
CA LEU A 13 11.07 30.61 -11.38
C LEU A 13 9.99 29.54 -11.00
N GLY A 14 9.52 29.50 -9.74
CA GLY A 14 9.16 28.31 -8.94
C GLY A 14 8.08 27.30 -9.36
N ARG A 15 8.24 26.60 -10.50
CA ARG A 15 7.57 25.32 -10.78
C ARG A 15 8.29 24.14 -10.10
N ARG A 16 7.76 23.62 -8.99
CA ARG A 16 8.09 22.28 -8.44
C ARG A 16 6.87 21.65 -7.75
N CYS A 17 6.01 20.99 -8.53
CA CYS A 17 4.92 20.16 -8.00
C CYS A 17 4.53 19.03 -8.97
N THR A 18 5.48 18.43 -9.70
CA THR A 18 5.11 17.33 -10.63
C THR A 18 5.30 15.96 -9.98
N VAL A 19 6.44 15.70 -9.33
CA VAL A 19 6.75 14.35 -8.82
C VAL A 19 6.00 14.02 -7.52
N THR A 20 6.00 14.92 -6.53
CA THR A 20 5.30 14.68 -5.24
C THR A 20 3.78 14.75 -5.37
N TYR A 21 3.26 15.64 -6.22
CA TYR A 21 1.83 15.73 -6.51
C TYR A 21 1.32 14.48 -7.24
N PHE A 22 2.04 14.00 -8.25
CA PHE A 22 1.63 12.81 -9.00
C PHE A 22 1.64 11.56 -8.12
N VAL A 23 2.67 11.38 -7.28
CA VAL A 23 2.73 10.27 -6.31
C VAL A 23 1.57 10.34 -5.31
N ALA A 24 1.28 11.51 -4.73
CA ALA A 24 0.15 11.66 -3.81
C ALA A 24 -1.23 11.45 -4.49
N VAL A 25 -1.38 11.83 -5.76
CA VAL A 25 -2.59 11.54 -6.55
C VAL A 25 -2.71 10.04 -6.84
N ALA A 26 -1.60 9.37 -7.17
CA ALA A 26 -1.57 7.93 -7.39
C ALA A 26 -1.89 7.15 -6.10
N GLU A 27 -1.36 7.56 -4.95
CA GLU A 27 -1.67 6.98 -3.63
C GLU A 27 -3.15 7.09 -3.29
N ARG A 28 -3.77 8.26 -3.50
CA ARG A 28 -5.20 8.47 -3.24
C ARG A 28 -6.07 7.64 -4.17
N ALA A 29 -5.74 7.62 -5.47
CA ALA A 29 -6.45 6.81 -6.44
C ALA A 29 -6.37 5.32 -6.09
N PHE A 30 -5.19 4.85 -5.66
CA PHE A 30 -5.00 3.49 -5.20
C PHE A 30 -5.79 3.19 -3.92
N ALA A 31 -5.76 4.07 -2.93
CA ALA A 31 -6.54 3.92 -1.70
C ALA A 31 -8.05 3.83 -1.97
N SER A 32 -8.58 4.64 -2.90
CA SER A 32 -9.98 4.54 -3.34
C SER A 32 -10.28 3.23 -4.07
N ALA A 33 -9.34 2.74 -4.91
CA ALA A 33 -9.51 1.43 -5.56
C ALA A 33 -9.54 0.29 -4.53
N LEU A 34 -8.70 0.35 -3.49
CA LEU A 34 -8.70 -0.64 -2.41
C LEU A 34 -10.03 -0.68 -1.65
N GLU A 35 -10.78 0.42 -1.55
CA GLU A 35 -12.09 0.44 -0.89
C GLU A 35 -13.16 -0.29 -1.72
N ALA A 36 -13.04 -0.30 -3.04
CA ALA A 36 -13.98 -0.97 -3.94
C ALA A 36 -13.73 -2.47 -4.11
N MET A 37 -12.55 -2.97 -3.76
CA MET A 37 -12.19 -4.40 -3.90
C MET A 37 -12.99 -5.28 -2.95
N THR A 38 -13.24 -6.53 -3.34
CA THR A 38 -13.70 -7.56 -2.40
C THR A 38 -12.60 -7.98 -1.42
N ASP A 39 -12.94 -8.70 -0.36
CA ASP A 39 -11.93 -9.19 0.59
C ASP A 39 -10.95 -10.17 -0.05
N GLU A 40 -11.44 -11.04 -0.94
CA GLU A 40 -10.59 -11.97 -1.70
C GLU A 40 -9.61 -11.23 -2.62
N GLU A 41 -10.06 -10.19 -3.33
CA GLU A 41 -9.20 -9.36 -4.19
C GLU A 41 -8.18 -8.57 -3.37
N LEU A 42 -8.60 -8.00 -2.24
CA LEU A 42 -7.72 -7.26 -1.34
C LEU A 42 -6.61 -8.18 -0.77
N PHE A 43 -6.98 -9.40 -0.35
CA PHE A 43 -6.02 -10.38 0.14
C PHE A 43 -5.09 -10.88 -0.97
N ALA A 44 -5.62 -11.11 -2.18
CA ALA A 44 -4.80 -11.47 -3.33
C ALA A 44 -3.78 -10.38 -3.67
N MET A 45 -4.19 -9.11 -3.61
CA MET A 45 -3.32 -7.96 -3.83
C MET A 45 -2.21 -7.86 -2.77
N MET A 46 -2.54 -8.04 -1.49
CA MET A 46 -1.53 -8.09 -0.41
C MET A 46 -0.51 -9.19 -0.66
N ALA A 47 -0.96 -10.40 -1.01
CA ALA A 47 -0.06 -11.53 -1.26
C ALA A 47 0.85 -11.32 -2.48
N ASP A 48 0.34 -10.71 -3.54
CA ASP A 48 1.15 -10.34 -4.71
C ASP A 48 2.22 -9.30 -4.36
N LEU A 49 1.84 -8.26 -3.60
CA LEU A 49 2.76 -7.24 -3.13
C LEU A 49 3.85 -7.82 -2.21
N GLU A 50 3.48 -8.71 -1.28
CA GLU A 50 4.44 -9.43 -0.43
C GLU A 50 5.43 -10.23 -1.28
N SER A 51 4.96 -10.99 -2.26
CA SER A 51 5.83 -11.77 -3.14
C SER A 51 6.76 -10.89 -3.98
N ARG A 52 6.29 -9.74 -4.47
CA ARG A 52 7.14 -8.77 -5.16
C ARG A 52 8.20 -8.15 -4.25
N SER A 53 7.87 -7.97 -2.97
CA SER A 53 8.80 -7.44 -1.98
C SER A 53 9.90 -8.43 -1.55
N GLU A 54 9.66 -9.74 -1.67
CA GLU A 54 10.69 -10.76 -1.39
C GLU A 54 11.92 -10.63 -2.30
N ALA A 55 11.74 -10.08 -3.51
CA ALA A 55 12.82 -9.84 -4.46
C ALA A 55 13.68 -8.60 -4.12
N TRP A 56 13.34 -7.84 -3.08
CA TRP A 56 14.02 -6.59 -2.75
C TRP A 56 15.29 -6.79 -1.94
N VAL A 57 16.39 -6.25 -2.46
CA VAL A 57 17.68 -6.23 -1.76
C VAL A 57 17.72 -5.14 -0.67
N LYS A 58 17.02 -4.01 -0.88
CA LYS A 58 16.80 -2.96 0.12
C LYS A 58 15.47 -2.24 -0.13
N PRO A 59 14.51 -2.30 0.81
CA PRO A 59 13.28 -1.53 0.70
C PRO A 59 13.56 -0.03 0.92
N SER A 60 13.11 0.80 -0.03
CA SER A 60 13.09 2.25 0.06
C SER A 60 11.66 2.72 0.34
N PRO A 61 11.46 3.73 1.21
CA PRO A 61 10.15 4.39 1.35
C PRO A 61 9.65 5.06 0.06
N HIS A 62 10.53 5.25 -0.93
CA HIS A 62 10.17 5.74 -2.26
C HIS A 62 9.79 4.61 -3.23
N ASP A 63 9.91 3.34 -2.83
CA ASP A 63 9.48 2.22 -3.65
C ASP A 63 7.96 2.17 -3.68
N GLU A 64 7.43 2.20 -4.89
CA GLU A 64 5.99 2.27 -5.13
C GLU A 64 5.25 1.10 -4.49
N ASP A 65 5.80 -0.12 -4.53
CA ASP A 65 5.11 -1.24 -3.89
C ASP A 65 5.22 -1.19 -2.35
N PHE A 66 6.20 -0.50 -1.77
CA PHE A 66 6.27 -0.36 -0.31
C PHE A 66 5.13 0.54 0.16
N ALA A 67 4.90 1.64 -0.55
CA ALA A 67 3.74 2.49 -0.34
C ALA A 67 2.42 1.71 -0.54
N LYS A 68 2.32 0.88 -1.59
CA LYS A 68 1.13 0.06 -1.83
C LYS A 68 0.90 -1.00 -0.76
N ILE A 69 1.95 -1.62 -0.22
CA ILE A 69 1.86 -2.55 0.92
C ILE A 69 1.21 -1.81 2.08
N VAL A 70 1.80 -0.71 2.55
CA VAL A 70 1.29 0.06 3.69
C VAL A 70 -0.16 0.52 3.51
N LEU A 71 -0.54 0.95 2.29
CA LEU A 71 -1.91 1.32 1.97
C LEU A 71 -2.88 0.12 2.00
N THR A 72 -2.43 -1.03 1.49
CA THR A 72 -3.19 -2.29 1.52
C THR A 72 -3.35 -2.80 2.95
N GLU A 73 -2.29 -2.73 3.78
CA GLU A 73 -2.36 -3.07 5.20
C GLU A 73 -3.39 -2.20 5.93
N SER A 74 -3.35 -0.90 5.67
CA SER A 74 -4.29 0.07 6.24
C SER A 74 -5.72 -0.18 5.77
N ALA A 75 -5.93 -0.67 4.54
CA ALA A 75 -7.24 -1.05 4.04
C ALA A 75 -7.77 -2.33 4.73
N ILE A 76 -6.90 -3.32 4.96
CA ILE A 76 -7.25 -4.54 5.70
C ILE A 76 -7.66 -4.20 7.14
N GLU A 77 -6.88 -3.39 7.85
CA GLU A 77 -7.20 -3.01 9.24
C GLU A 77 -8.52 -2.22 9.34
N ARG A 78 -8.82 -1.35 8.36
CA ARG A 78 -10.11 -0.62 8.33
C ARG A 78 -11.31 -1.54 8.13
N ARG A 79 -11.16 -2.64 7.38
CA ARG A 79 -12.25 -3.62 7.18
C ARG A 79 -12.39 -4.57 8.37
N PHE A 80 -11.29 -4.91 9.03
CA PHE A 80 -11.24 -5.88 10.12
C PHE A 80 -10.56 -5.31 11.38
N PRO A 81 -11.14 -4.24 11.97
CA PRO A 81 -10.49 -3.51 13.05
C PRO A 81 -10.21 -4.40 14.25
N GLY A 82 -8.97 -4.33 14.76
CA GLY A 82 -8.53 -5.08 15.94
C GLY A 82 -8.29 -6.57 15.70
N GLN A 83 -8.37 -7.05 14.47
CA GLN A 83 -8.13 -8.46 14.15
C GLN A 83 -6.68 -8.77 13.74
N MET A 84 -5.78 -7.76 13.70
CA MET A 84 -4.34 -7.94 13.50
C MET A 84 -4.00 -8.90 12.34
N PHE A 85 -4.52 -8.66 11.14
CA PHE A 85 -4.32 -9.51 9.95
C PHE A 85 -4.81 -10.96 10.06
N LYS A 86 -5.51 -11.36 11.12
CA LYS A 86 -6.02 -12.73 11.28
C LYS A 86 -6.83 -13.22 10.07
N PRO A 87 -7.79 -12.44 9.51
CA PRO A 87 -8.54 -12.87 8.33
C PRO A 87 -7.66 -13.14 7.10
N TYR A 88 -6.62 -12.32 6.89
CA TYR A 88 -5.65 -12.51 5.82
C TYR A 88 -4.84 -13.80 6.01
N ARG A 89 -4.33 -14.06 7.22
CA ARG A 89 -3.59 -15.29 7.51
C ARG A 89 -4.44 -16.55 7.33
N GLU A 90 -5.69 -16.51 7.77
CA GLU A 90 -6.63 -17.61 7.56
C GLU A 90 -6.88 -17.85 6.07
N TRP A 91 -7.02 -16.77 5.29
CA TRP A 91 -7.13 -16.84 3.83
C TRP A 91 -5.87 -17.45 3.19
N GLN A 92 -4.67 -17.05 3.61
CA GLN A 92 -3.41 -17.63 3.12
C GLN A 92 -3.38 -19.15 3.37
N ILE A 93 -3.75 -19.61 4.56
CA ILE A 93 -3.82 -21.04 4.90
C ILE A 93 -4.81 -21.77 3.96
N ARG A 94 -6.00 -21.21 3.72
CA ARG A 94 -6.98 -21.80 2.79
C ARG A 94 -6.43 -21.87 1.37
N ARG A 95 -5.74 -20.83 0.90
CA ARG A 95 -5.10 -20.78 -0.42
C ARG A 95 -4.02 -21.84 -0.56
N THR A 96 -3.11 -21.95 0.42
CA THR A 96 -2.06 -22.98 0.40
C THR A 96 -2.65 -24.39 0.39
N ARG A 97 -3.68 -24.66 1.19
CA ARG A 97 -4.39 -25.96 1.18
C ARG A 97 -5.00 -26.28 -0.18
N ARG A 98 -5.60 -25.30 -0.87
CA ARG A 98 -6.12 -25.47 -2.23
C ARG A 98 -5.04 -25.81 -3.24
N ASN A 99 -3.84 -25.23 -3.09
CA ASN A 99 -2.74 -25.45 -4.02
C ASN A 99 -2.02 -26.80 -3.84
N CYS A 100 -2.31 -27.54 -2.76
CA CYS A 100 -1.72 -28.86 -2.46
C CYS A 100 -2.69 -30.04 -2.72
N ALA A 101 -3.91 -29.76 -3.19
CA ALA A 101 -4.91 -30.76 -3.58
C ALA A 101 -4.92 -30.93 -5.10
#